data_AF-A0A947B836-F1
#
_entry.id   AF-A0A947B836-F1
#
_cell.length_a   1.000
_cell.length_b   1.000
_cell.length_c   1.000
_cell.angle_alpha   90.00
_cell.angle_beta   90.00
_cell.angle_gamma   90.00
#
_symmetry.space_group_name_H-M   'P 1'
#
loop_
_entity.id
_entity.type
_entity.pdbx_description
1 polymer ?
#
loop_
_entity_poly.entity_id
_entity_poly.type
_entity_poly.pdbx_seq_one_letter_code
_entity_poly.pdbx_strand_id
1 'polypeptide(L)' 'MKCVILAGGRGSRLSEETHKIPKPMVEIGPRPILWHIMKIYGH' A
#
# COMPACT_ATOMS: atom_id res chain seq x y z
N MET A 1 10.86 11.66 -12.66
CA MET A 1 11.85 10.80 -11.94
C MET A 1 11.26 9.40 -11.79
N LYS A 2 12.04 8.32 -11.95
CA LYS A 2 11.53 6.96 -11.71
C LYS A 2 11.59 6.64 -10.21
N CYS A 3 10.56 6.01 -9.68
CA CYS A 3 10.46 5.58 -8.28
C CYS A 3 10.13 4.08 -8.24
N VAL A 4 10.66 3.37 -7.24
CA VAL A 4 10.36 1.96 -6.96
C VAL A 4 9.76 1.85 -5.58
N ILE A 5 8.59 1.22 -5.46
CA ILE A 5 7.89 0.99 -4.20
C ILE A 5 7.92 -0.50 -3.89
N LEU A 6 8.54 -0.89 -2.78
CA LEU A 6 8.58 -2.29 -2.34
C LEU A 6 7.24 -2.68 -1.70
N ALA A 7 6.52 -3.58 -2.35
CA ALA A 7 5.15 -3.98 -1.99
C ALA A 7 4.99 -5.48 -1.62
N GLY A 8 6.08 -6.25 -1.60
CA GLY A 8 6.06 -7.72 -1.46
C GLY A 8 6.14 -8.29 -0.04
N GLY A 9 5.94 -7.48 1.01
CA GLY A 9 6.00 -7.96 2.39
C GLY A 9 4.79 -8.84 2.77
N ARG A 10 4.98 -9.81 3.68
CA ARG A 10 3.93 -10.77 4.09
C ARG A 10 2.73 -10.18 4.86
N GLY A 11 2.84 -8.95 5.36
CA GLY A 11 1.71 -8.29 6.05
C GLY A 11 1.38 -8.81 7.47
N SER A 12 2.21 -9.67 8.07
CA SER A 12 1.89 -10.41 9.31
C SER A 12 1.50 -9.60 10.55
N ARG A 13 1.71 -8.28 10.57
CA ARG A 13 1.30 -7.38 11.67
C ARG A 13 -0.07 -6.73 11.47
N LEU A 14 -0.69 -6.96 10.31
CA LEU A 14 -2.03 -6.48 9.94
C LEU A 14 -2.77 -7.64 9.24
N SER A 15 -2.72 -8.81 9.86
CA SER A 15 -3.20 -10.08 9.28
C SER A 15 -4.68 -10.03 8.91
N GLU A 16 -5.49 -9.32 9.68
CA GLU A 16 -6.96 -9.23 9.55
C GLU A 16 -7.37 -8.84 8.12
N GLU A 17 -6.67 -7.85 7.55
CA GLU A 17 -6.84 -7.40 6.19
C GLU A 17 -5.89 -8.12 5.23
N THR A 18 -4.65 -8.35 5.66
CA THR A 18 -3.59 -8.82 4.74
C THR A 18 -3.69 -10.29 4.32
N HIS A 19 -4.53 -11.07 4.99
CA HIS A 19 -4.92 -12.41 4.51
C HIS A 19 -5.80 -12.36 3.26
N LYS A 20 -6.53 -11.25 3.03
CA LYS A 20 -7.44 -11.09 1.88
C LYS A 20 -6.81 -10.27 0.76
N ILE A 21 -6.08 -9.21 1.11
CA ILE A 21 -5.49 -8.26 0.15
C ILE A 21 -4.05 -7.89 0.54
N PRO A 22 -3.16 -7.55 -0.40
CA PRO A 22 -1.83 -7.07 -0.04
C PRO A 22 -1.90 -5.81 0.82
N LYS A 23 -0.98 -5.66 1.80
CA LYS A 23 -0.93 -4.47 2.68
C LYS A 23 -0.98 -3.14 1.92
N PRO A 24 -0.26 -2.94 0.80
CA PRO A 24 -0.33 -1.67 0.05
C PRO A 24 -1.71 -1.33 -0.51
N MET A 25 -2.59 -2.32 -0.63
CA MET A 25 -3.96 -2.15 -1.14
C MET A 25 -4.99 -1.91 -0.03
N VAL A 26 -4.60 -1.98 1.25
CA VAL A 26 -5.49 -1.65 2.38
C VAL A 26 -5.90 -0.18 2.29
N GLU A 27 -7.17 0.10 2.51
CA GLU A 27 -7.76 1.44 2.37
C GLU A 27 -7.47 2.33 3.59
N ILE A 28 -7.19 3.60 3.31
CA ILE A 28 -7.22 4.71 4.27
C ILE A 28 -8.19 5.74 3.72
N GLY A 29 -9.36 5.84 4.33
CA GLY A 29 -10.48 6.59 3.75
C GLY A 29 -10.91 5.96 2.42
N PRO A 30 -11.14 6.73 1.35
CA PRO A 30 -11.66 6.21 0.08
C PRO A 30 -10.58 5.66 -0.88
N ARG A 31 -9.31 5.53 -0.45
CA ARG A 31 -8.18 5.18 -1.33
C ARG A 31 -7.17 4.26 -0.61
N PRO A 32 -6.46 3.38 -1.34
CA PRO A 32 -5.46 2.47 -0.76
C PRO A 32 -4.19 3.21 -0.33
N ILE A 33 -3.44 2.62 0.62
CA ILE A 33 -2.12 3.10 1.09
C ILE A 33 -1.20 3.44 -0.09
N LEU A 34 -1.13 2.56 -1.10
CA LEU A 34 -0.28 2.76 -2.27
C LEU A 34 -0.62 4.04 -3.04
N TRP A 35 -1.90 4.39 -3.15
CA TRP A 35 -2.33 5.63 -3.82
C TRP A 35 -1.79 6.85 -3.07
N HIS A 36 -1.91 6.87 -1.74
CA HIS A 36 -1.40 7.95 -0.91
C HIS A 36 0.12 8.11 -1.08
N ILE A 37 0.88 7.01 -1.11
CA ILE A 37 2.33 7.02 -1.35
C ILE A 37 2.66 7.55 -2.75
N MET A 38 1.96 7.07 -3.79
CA MET A 38 2.17 7.54 -5.17
C MET A 38 1.91 9.04 -5.32
N LYS A 39 0.94 9.59 -4.59
CA LYS A 39 0.66 11.04 -4.58
C LYS A 39 1.80 11.89 -4.01
N ILE A 40 2.66 11.33 -3.15
CA ILE A 40 3.87 12.03 -2.65
C ILE A 40 4.88 12.22 -3.79
N TYR A 41 4.98 11.25 -4.70
CA TYR A 41 5.94 11.26 -5.81
C TYR A 41 5.37 11.77 -7.14
N GLY A 42 4.05 12.00 -7.20
CA GLY A 42 3.33 12.50 -8.38
C GLY A 42 3.43 14.01 -8.52
N HIS A 43 4.63 14.49 -8.85
CA HIS A 43 4.87 15.86 -9.34
C HIS A 43 4.58 15.98 -10.83
#